data_AF-A0A349Z5A1-F1
#
_entry.id   AF-A0A349Z5A1-F1
#
_cell.length_a   1.000
_cell.length_b   1.000
_cell.length_c   1.000
_cell.angle_alpha   90.00
_cell.angle_beta   90.00
_cell.angle_gamma   90.00
#
_symmetry.space_group_name_H-M   'P 1'
#
loop_
_entity.id
_entity.type
_entity.pdbx_description
1 polymer ?
#
loop_
_entity_poly.entity_id
_entity_poly.type
_entity_poly.pdbx_seq_one_letter_code
_entity_poly.pdbx_strand_id
1 'polypeptide(L)'
;MLTLYPSNKLEHLSFLLATLLDRQPAAGLSPDVILVESPGMQHWLSMELAASRGIAMNIDYPLPVRFMWDTARAVLGPEAVPRESPFRRETLRWRIYDLLTQPEQLTHPAMSRVLRFLDKSQANGSGHLQTLQLAVALADLLEQYLLYRPDWLLAWEQHQQVVADDADEVWQAHIWRLLVSDTPAHPARLHEQMVTALQQPSEAVIKALPKRIILFAINTMAPQFVAFLDALAQWVDVHLFHLNPCVNYWGNLASRGEQARMLREQGITAWLEQAQENPLLANLGRQGRDLFNQLTELQSYEISAFDLPAPE
;
A
#
# COMPACT_ATOMS: atom_id res chain seq x y z
N MET A 1 -3.18 -3.65 20.06
CA MET A 1 -4.29 -2.65 20.03
C MET A 1 -3.96 -1.59 18.98
N LEU A 2 -4.93 -1.02 18.25
CA LEU A 2 -4.69 0.07 17.28
C LEU A 2 -5.01 1.43 17.91
N THR A 3 -4.02 2.33 17.96
CA THR A 3 -4.16 3.69 18.50
C THR A 3 -3.90 4.72 17.40
N LEU A 4 -4.85 5.62 17.18
CA LEU A 4 -4.77 6.69 16.18
C LEU A 4 -4.45 8.03 16.86
N TYR A 5 -3.46 8.75 16.33
CA TYR A 5 -3.06 10.08 16.78
C TYR A 5 -3.24 11.09 15.64
N PRO A 6 -4.43 11.67 15.49
CA PRO A 6 -4.65 12.71 14.49
C PRO A 6 -4.19 14.08 15.00
N SER A 7 -3.54 14.85 14.13
CA SER A 7 -3.08 16.21 14.39
C SER A 7 -2.99 17.02 13.10
N ASN A 8 -3.16 18.33 13.18
CA ASN A 8 -2.95 19.26 12.06
C ASN A 8 -1.48 19.66 11.84
N LYS A 9 -0.58 19.30 12.75
CA LYS A 9 0.85 19.65 12.72
C LYS A 9 1.74 18.45 12.98
N LEU A 10 2.82 18.35 12.19
CA LEU A 10 3.83 17.29 12.34
C LEU A 10 4.60 17.43 13.66
N GLU A 11 4.81 18.65 14.11
CA GLU A 11 5.52 18.98 15.36
C GLU A 11 4.79 18.40 16.58
N HIS A 12 3.45 18.45 16.59
CA HIS A 12 2.67 17.82 17.65
C HIS A 12 2.75 16.30 17.60
N LEU A 13 2.70 15.71 16.39
CA LEU A 13 2.86 14.26 16.23
C LEU A 13 4.25 13.81 16.72
N SER A 14 5.30 14.56 16.38
CA SER A 14 6.66 14.33 16.85
C SER A 14 6.76 14.40 18.38
N PHE A 15 6.15 15.42 18.99
CA PHE A 15 6.10 15.55 20.45
C PHE A 15 5.36 14.38 21.12
N LEU A 16 4.21 13.98 20.58
CA LEU A 16 3.46 12.82 21.05
C LEU A 16 4.26 11.52 20.90
N LEU A 17 4.96 11.36 19.78
CA LEU A 17 5.84 10.23 19.53
C LEU A 17 6.98 10.18 20.54
N ALA A 18 7.68 11.30 20.78
CA ALA A 18 8.73 11.37 21.79
C ALA A 18 8.19 10.96 23.18
N THR A 19 7.01 11.48 23.54
CA THR A 19 6.34 11.14 24.80
C THR A 19 5.99 9.65 24.89
N LEU A 20 5.55 9.04 23.78
CA LEU A 20 5.27 7.60 23.70
C LEU A 20 6.54 6.77 23.90
N LEU A 21 7.63 7.13 23.23
CA LEU A 21 8.91 6.43 23.33
C LEU A 21 9.50 6.51 24.75
N ASP A 22 9.32 7.63 25.44
CA ASP A 22 9.82 7.80 26.81
C ASP A 22 8.96 7.06 27.84
N ARG A 23 7.64 7.02 27.66
CA ARG A 23 6.72 6.28 28.55
C ARG A 23 6.79 4.76 28.35
N GLN A 24 7.11 4.33 27.14
CA GLN A 24 7.17 2.93 26.77
C GLN A 24 8.48 2.67 26.00
N PRO A 25 9.62 2.57 26.67
CA PRO A 25 10.89 2.32 26.00
C PRO A 25 10.91 0.91 25.38
N ALA A 26 11.65 0.76 24.27
CA ALA A 26 11.90 -0.55 23.69
C ALA A 26 12.63 -1.48 24.69
N ALA A 27 12.37 -2.78 24.61
CA ALA A 27 12.95 -3.74 25.53
C ALA A 27 14.42 -4.04 25.17
N GLY A 28 15.35 -3.77 26.08
CA GLY A 28 16.76 -4.10 25.90
C GLY A 28 17.42 -3.29 24.77
N LEU A 29 18.02 -3.98 23.80
CA LEU A 29 18.68 -3.37 22.64
C LEU A 29 17.84 -3.45 21.36
N SER A 30 16.57 -3.87 21.45
CA SER A 30 15.69 -3.90 20.28
C SER A 30 15.47 -2.49 19.74
N PRO A 31 15.58 -2.29 18.42
CA PRO A 31 15.33 -0.98 17.82
C PRO A 31 13.85 -0.63 17.87
N ASP A 32 13.55 0.67 17.93
CA ASP A 32 12.20 1.18 17.69
C ASP A 32 11.89 1.12 16.19
N VAL A 33 10.77 0.51 15.81
CA VAL A 33 10.35 0.38 14.42
C VAL A 33 9.36 1.48 14.06
N ILE A 34 9.79 2.43 13.24
CA ILE A 34 8.98 3.58 12.81
C ILE A 34 8.85 3.58 11.28
N LEU A 35 7.67 3.21 10.81
CA LEU A 35 7.30 3.22 9.41
C LEU A 35 7.09 4.66 8.91
N VAL A 36 7.82 5.03 7.85
CA VAL A 36 7.72 6.34 7.19
C VAL A 36 7.66 6.16 5.67
N GLU A 37 7.02 7.11 4.96
CA GLU A 37 6.86 7.04 3.49
C GLU A 37 8.11 7.48 2.71
N SER A 38 9.03 8.24 3.32
CA SER A 38 10.18 8.80 2.61
C SER A 38 11.43 8.95 3.46
N PRO A 39 12.63 8.93 2.83
CA PRO A 39 13.89 9.25 3.51
C PRO A 39 13.93 10.66 4.09
N GLY A 40 13.20 11.61 3.48
CA GLY A 40 13.08 12.97 4.00
C GLY A 40 12.36 13.00 5.35
N MET A 41 11.26 12.26 5.47
CA MET A 41 10.53 12.12 6.74
C MET A 41 11.37 11.39 7.80
N GLN A 42 12.09 10.33 7.42
CA GLN A 42 13.06 9.67 8.30
C GLN A 42 14.08 10.66 8.87
N HIS A 43 14.70 11.46 8.00
CA HIS A 43 15.72 12.42 8.41
C HIS A 43 15.14 13.50 9.33
N TRP A 44 14.01 14.11 8.93
CA TRP A 44 13.33 15.13 9.72
C TRP A 44 12.96 14.60 11.11
N LEU A 45 12.31 13.43 11.18
CA LEU A 45 11.91 12.84 12.46
C LEU A 45 13.12 12.50 13.34
N SER A 46 14.20 12.00 12.75
CA SER A 46 15.43 11.71 13.51
C SER A 46 16.05 12.99 14.10
N MET A 47 16.01 14.11 13.37
CA MET A 47 16.47 15.40 13.87
C MET A 47 15.56 15.94 14.98
N GLU A 48 14.24 15.87 14.82
CA GLU A 48 13.27 16.32 15.84
C GLU A 48 13.37 15.50 17.13
N LEU A 49 13.50 14.17 17.01
CA LEU A 49 13.73 13.30 18.16
C LEU A 49 15.08 13.59 18.83
N ALA A 50 16.14 13.86 18.05
CA ALA A 50 17.44 14.24 18.62
C ALA A 50 17.40 15.60 19.30
N ALA A 51 16.67 16.58 18.76
CA ALA A 51 16.52 17.91 19.36
C ALA A 51 15.75 17.84 20.69
N SER A 52 14.70 17.03 20.76
CA SER A 52 13.86 16.90 21.96
C SER A 52 14.44 15.97 23.03
N ARG A 53 15.07 14.86 22.63
CA ARG A 53 15.61 13.81 23.54
C ARG A 53 17.13 13.88 23.73
N GLY A 54 17.80 14.81 23.06
CA GLY A 54 19.25 14.96 23.02
C GLY A 54 19.97 13.99 22.07
N ILE A 55 19.37 12.83 21.77
CA ILE A 55 19.90 11.83 20.83
C ILE A 55 18.76 11.03 20.19
N ALA A 56 18.90 10.70 18.90
CA ALA A 56 18.08 9.71 18.21
C ALA A 56 18.98 8.57 17.71
N MET A 57 18.84 7.38 18.29
CA MET A 57 19.65 6.21 17.96
C MET A 57 18.83 4.92 18.11
N ASN A 58 19.28 3.85 17.43
CA ASN A 58 18.64 2.54 17.47
C ASN A 58 17.17 2.58 17.00
N ILE A 59 16.90 3.30 15.91
CA ILE A 59 15.57 3.42 15.29
C ILE A 59 15.67 2.88 13.86
N ASP A 60 14.79 1.93 13.54
CA ASP A 60 14.65 1.37 12.21
C ASP A 60 13.49 2.06 11.50
N TYR A 61 13.74 2.51 10.27
CA TYR A 61 12.76 3.18 9.41
C TYR A 61 12.43 2.34 8.17
N PRO A 62 11.79 1.16 8.31
CA PRO A 62 11.42 0.37 7.15
C PRO A 62 10.31 1.05 6.34
N LEU A 63 10.30 0.81 5.03
CA LEU A 63 9.15 1.16 4.19
C LEU A 63 7.97 0.22 4.53
N PRO A 64 6.71 0.69 4.49
CA PRO A 64 5.52 -0.12 4.77
C PRO A 64 5.48 -1.47 4.03
N VAL A 65 5.76 -1.47 2.73
CA VAL A 65 5.75 -2.67 1.89
C VAL A 65 6.84 -3.66 2.33
N ARG A 66 8.03 -3.17 2.69
CA ARG A 66 9.14 -4.00 3.15
C ARG A 66 8.84 -4.61 4.51
N PHE A 67 8.29 -3.82 5.42
CA PHE A 67 7.87 -4.28 6.74
C PHE A 67 6.80 -5.38 6.64
N MET A 68 5.81 -5.20 5.77
CA MET A 68 4.80 -6.23 5.50
C MET A 68 5.44 -7.52 4.97
N TRP A 69 6.40 -7.42 4.06
CA TRP A 69 7.13 -8.58 3.53
C TRP A 69 7.96 -9.31 4.59
N ASP A 70 8.70 -8.57 5.42
CA ASP A 70 9.52 -9.12 6.49
C ASP A 70 8.64 -9.79 7.57
N THR A 71 7.47 -9.20 7.85
CA THR A 71 6.48 -9.79 8.76
C THR A 71 5.88 -11.06 8.17
N ALA A 72 5.50 -11.08 6.89
CA ALA A 72 5.01 -12.29 6.22
C ALA A 72 6.04 -13.42 6.30
N ARG A 73 7.33 -13.10 6.14
CA ARG A 73 8.42 -14.07 6.29
C ARG A 73 8.61 -14.58 7.72
N ALA A 74 8.37 -13.75 8.73
CA ALA A 74 8.39 -14.17 10.13
C ALA A 74 7.19 -15.06 10.50
N VAL A 75 6.01 -14.76 9.95
CA VAL A 75 4.75 -15.47 10.24
C VAL A 75 4.64 -16.80 9.49
N LEU A 76 4.87 -16.78 8.18
CA LEU A 76 4.72 -17.95 7.29
C LEU A 76 6.00 -18.80 7.20
N GLY A 77 7.13 -18.24 7.64
CA GLY A 77 8.42 -18.90 7.66
C GLY A 77 9.27 -18.65 6.40
N PRO A 78 10.59 -18.87 6.52
CA PRO A 78 11.57 -18.55 5.48
C PRO A 78 11.49 -19.48 4.25
N GLU A 79 10.89 -20.66 4.39
CA GLU A 79 10.68 -21.64 3.32
C GLU A 79 9.55 -21.21 2.38
N ALA A 80 8.48 -20.61 2.94
CA ALA A 80 7.33 -20.14 2.17
C ALA A 80 7.57 -18.76 1.54
N VAL A 81 8.34 -17.90 2.21
CA VAL A 81 8.58 -16.52 1.77
C VAL A 81 10.08 -16.29 1.50
N PRO A 82 10.48 -16.13 0.23
CA PRO A 82 11.87 -15.84 -0.12
C PRO A 82 12.30 -14.48 0.42
N ARG A 83 13.61 -14.30 0.61
CA ARG A 83 14.19 -13.03 1.10
C ARG A 83 13.84 -11.85 0.20
N GLU A 84 13.84 -12.07 -1.10
CA GLU A 84 13.42 -11.08 -2.09
C GLU A 84 12.23 -11.62 -2.87
N SER A 85 11.25 -10.75 -3.15
CA SER A 85 10.07 -11.16 -3.89
C SER A 85 10.43 -11.42 -5.36
N PRO A 86 10.10 -12.59 -5.92
CA PRO A 86 10.26 -12.89 -7.34
C PRO A 86 9.30 -12.09 -8.23
N PHE A 87 8.40 -11.32 -7.60
CA PHE A 87 7.46 -10.40 -8.21
C PHE A 87 7.89 -8.93 -8.07
N ARG A 88 9.14 -8.65 -7.65
CA ARG A 88 9.71 -7.31 -7.78
C ARG A 88 9.80 -6.92 -9.24
N ARG A 89 9.56 -5.63 -9.52
CA ARG A 89 9.62 -5.03 -10.85
C ARG A 89 10.88 -5.43 -11.63
N GLU A 90 12.05 -5.34 -10.99
CA GLU A 90 13.34 -5.66 -11.62
C GLU A 90 13.45 -7.12 -12.08
N THR A 91 12.90 -8.04 -11.27
CA THR A 91 12.90 -9.48 -11.56
C THR A 91 11.84 -9.85 -12.59
N LEU A 92 10.62 -9.29 -12.45
CA LEU A 92 9.51 -9.56 -13.37
C LEU A 92 9.84 -9.19 -14.81
N ARG A 93 10.55 -8.08 -15.03
CA ARG A 93 11.02 -7.68 -16.36
C ARG A 93 11.73 -8.80 -17.10
N TRP A 94 12.66 -9.49 -16.43
CA TRP A 94 13.44 -10.55 -17.04
C TRP A 94 12.66 -11.85 -17.17
N ARG A 95 11.83 -12.18 -16.18
CA ARG A 95 10.95 -13.36 -16.26
C ARG A 95 9.95 -13.23 -17.41
N ILE A 96 9.33 -12.06 -17.56
CA ILE A 96 8.42 -11.77 -18.67
C ILE A 96 9.18 -11.76 -20.00
N TYR A 97 10.36 -11.13 -20.06
CA TYR A 97 11.17 -11.16 -21.27
C TYR A 97 11.49 -12.59 -21.72
N ASP A 98 11.91 -13.44 -20.80
CA ASP A 98 12.18 -14.86 -21.08
C ASP A 98 10.94 -15.57 -21.61
N LEU A 99 9.78 -15.42 -20.93
CA LEU A 99 8.49 -15.95 -21.40
C LEU A 99 8.12 -15.49 -22.82
N LEU A 100 8.36 -14.21 -23.13
CA LEU A 100 8.07 -13.63 -24.45
C LEU A 100 9.06 -14.07 -25.54
N THR A 101 10.20 -14.68 -25.17
CA THR A 101 11.15 -15.24 -26.14
C THR A 101 10.96 -16.73 -26.40
N GLN A 102 10.16 -17.42 -25.58
CA GLN A 102 9.88 -18.84 -25.74
C GLN A 102 8.78 -19.07 -26.81
N PRO A 103 9.09 -19.75 -27.93
CA PRO A 103 8.14 -19.93 -29.03
C PRO A 103 6.87 -20.70 -28.60
N GLU A 104 7.02 -21.67 -27.70
CA GLU A 104 5.91 -22.51 -27.22
C GLU A 104 4.81 -21.67 -26.56
N GLN A 105 5.19 -20.70 -25.73
CA GLN A 105 4.24 -19.81 -25.04
C GLN A 105 3.54 -18.85 -26.01
N LEU A 106 4.24 -18.41 -27.05
CA LEU A 106 3.69 -17.50 -28.05
C LEU A 106 2.66 -18.15 -29.00
N THR A 107 2.66 -19.48 -29.12
CA THR A 107 1.67 -20.20 -29.95
C THR A 107 0.28 -20.26 -29.33
N HIS A 108 0.14 -19.95 -28.04
CA HIS A 108 -1.14 -20.01 -27.34
C HIS A 108 -2.15 -18.97 -27.91
N PRO A 109 -3.44 -19.32 -28.11
CA PRO A 109 -4.44 -18.41 -28.70
C PRO A 109 -4.57 -17.05 -27.99
N ALA A 110 -4.42 -17.06 -26.65
CA ALA A 110 -4.46 -15.84 -25.85
C ALA A 110 -3.33 -14.86 -26.21
N MET A 111 -2.20 -15.35 -26.71
CA MET A 111 -1.02 -14.53 -27.06
C MET A 111 -1.06 -13.98 -28.49
N SER A 112 -2.12 -14.24 -29.27
CA SER A 112 -2.20 -13.86 -30.69
C SER A 112 -1.99 -12.36 -30.97
N ARG A 113 -2.34 -11.48 -30.04
CA ARG A 113 -2.10 -10.03 -30.16
C ARG A 113 -0.63 -9.67 -29.87
N VAL A 114 -0.04 -10.29 -28.85
CA VAL A 114 1.37 -10.13 -28.50
C VAL A 114 2.27 -10.67 -29.61
N LEU A 115 1.98 -11.87 -30.12
CA LEU A 115 2.69 -12.47 -31.25
C LEU A 115 2.71 -11.54 -32.46
N ARG A 116 1.55 -10.99 -32.87
CA ARG A 116 1.47 -10.03 -33.98
C ARG A 116 2.29 -8.76 -33.76
N PHE A 117 2.42 -8.30 -32.52
CA PHE A 117 3.28 -7.17 -32.18
C PHE A 117 4.77 -7.54 -32.32
N LEU A 118 5.15 -8.71 -31.81
CA LEU A 118 6.53 -9.20 -31.89
C LEU A 118 6.96 -9.54 -33.32
N ASP A 119 6.09 -10.10 -34.17
CA ASP A 119 6.43 -10.38 -35.57
C ASP A 119 6.72 -9.09 -36.35
N LYS A 120 5.94 -8.04 -36.08
CA LYS A 120 6.18 -6.70 -36.66
C LYS A 120 7.48 -6.09 -36.16
N SER A 121 7.84 -6.31 -34.90
CA SER A 121 9.07 -5.78 -34.32
C SER A 121 10.31 -6.46 -34.90
N GLN A 122 10.25 -7.78 -35.08
CA GLN A 122 11.31 -8.59 -35.70
C GLN A 122 11.55 -8.16 -37.16
N ALA A 123 10.48 -7.94 -37.93
CA ALA A 123 10.58 -7.48 -39.32
C ALA A 123 11.30 -6.12 -39.46
N ASN A 124 11.23 -5.26 -38.44
CA ASN A 124 11.87 -3.94 -38.41
C ASN A 124 13.30 -3.96 -37.83
N GLY A 125 13.84 -5.13 -37.50
CA GLY A 125 15.17 -5.28 -36.89
C GLY A 125 15.28 -4.83 -35.43
N SER A 126 14.16 -4.49 -34.79
CA SER A 126 14.09 -3.99 -33.40
C SER A 126 13.44 -4.98 -32.43
N GLY A 127 13.35 -6.25 -32.84
CA GLY A 127 12.64 -7.33 -32.13
C GLY A 127 12.93 -7.41 -30.64
N HIS A 128 14.19 -7.65 -30.27
CA HIS A 128 14.61 -7.78 -28.88
C HIS A 128 14.37 -6.50 -28.04
N LEU A 129 14.57 -5.32 -28.63
CA LEU A 129 14.36 -4.06 -27.94
C LEU A 129 12.87 -3.87 -27.60
N GLN A 130 11.97 -4.15 -28.55
CA GLN A 130 10.53 -4.01 -28.33
C GLN A 130 9.98 -5.09 -27.39
N THR A 131 10.52 -6.32 -27.44
CA THR A 131 10.20 -7.36 -26.44
C THR A 131 10.57 -6.90 -25.03
N LEU A 132 11.77 -6.32 -24.86
CA LEU A 132 12.20 -5.80 -23.56
C LEU A 132 11.33 -4.63 -23.09
N GLN A 133 10.97 -3.71 -23.99
CA GLN A 133 10.07 -2.60 -23.66
C GLN A 133 8.70 -3.09 -23.20
N LEU A 134 8.13 -4.10 -23.88
CA LEU A 134 6.87 -4.71 -23.47
C LEU A 134 7.00 -5.40 -22.10
N ALA A 135 8.09 -6.13 -21.87
CA ALA A 135 8.34 -6.78 -20.60
C ALA A 135 8.48 -5.78 -19.44
N VAL A 136 9.11 -4.62 -19.69
CA VAL A 136 9.19 -3.51 -18.74
C VAL A 136 7.82 -2.92 -18.46
N ALA A 137 7.07 -2.54 -19.49
CA ALA A 137 5.74 -1.97 -19.31
C ALA A 137 4.80 -2.93 -18.57
N LEU A 138 4.87 -4.23 -18.87
CA LEU A 138 4.04 -5.24 -18.21
C LEU A 138 4.46 -5.48 -16.76
N ALA A 139 5.76 -5.54 -16.46
CA ALA A 139 6.24 -5.67 -15.08
C ALA A 139 5.78 -4.50 -14.20
N ASP A 140 5.83 -3.28 -14.73
CA ASP A 140 5.40 -2.06 -14.04
C ASP A 140 3.89 -2.07 -13.76
N LEU A 141 3.10 -2.61 -14.69
CA LEU A 141 1.65 -2.73 -14.57
C LEU A 141 1.26 -3.84 -13.58
N LEU A 142 1.92 -5.01 -13.63
CA LEU A 142 1.67 -6.10 -12.69
C LEU A 142 2.06 -5.72 -11.24
N GLU A 143 3.12 -4.95 -11.04
CA GLU A 143 3.47 -4.41 -9.71
C GLU A 143 2.37 -3.50 -9.16
N GLN A 144 1.79 -2.65 -10.01
CA GLN A 144 0.66 -1.81 -9.62
C GLN A 144 -0.59 -2.63 -9.30
N TYR A 145 -0.88 -3.68 -10.07
CA TYR A 145 -2.00 -4.58 -9.77
C TYR A 145 -1.79 -5.33 -8.45
N LEU A 146 -0.58 -5.81 -8.18
CA LEU A 146 -0.25 -6.45 -6.90
C LEU A 146 -0.55 -5.54 -5.70
N LEU A 147 -0.39 -4.23 -5.83
CA LEU A 147 -0.62 -3.27 -4.76
C LEU A 147 -2.09 -2.80 -4.68
N TYR A 148 -2.70 -2.46 -5.81
CA TYR A 148 -3.99 -1.77 -5.85
C TYR A 148 -5.17 -2.63 -6.32
N ARG A 149 -4.93 -3.72 -7.04
CA ARG A 149 -5.95 -4.62 -7.61
C ARG A 149 -5.57 -6.11 -7.46
N PRO A 150 -5.28 -6.58 -6.23
CA PRO A 150 -4.94 -7.98 -6.00
C PRO A 150 -6.08 -8.92 -6.42
N ASP A 151 -7.32 -8.44 -6.30
CA ASP A 151 -8.55 -9.13 -6.70
C ASP A 151 -8.53 -9.53 -8.19
N TRP A 152 -7.97 -8.68 -9.06
CA TRP A 152 -7.86 -9.00 -10.48
C TRP A 152 -6.92 -10.18 -10.73
N LEU A 153 -5.76 -10.15 -10.08
CA LEU A 153 -4.75 -11.19 -10.22
C LEU A 153 -5.26 -12.55 -9.70
N LEU A 154 -5.96 -12.54 -8.57
CA LEU A 154 -6.57 -13.74 -8.00
C LEU A 154 -7.71 -14.30 -8.88
N ALA A 155 -8.51 -13.44 -9.49
CA ALA A 155 -9.54 -13.85 -10.47
C ALA A 155 -8.90 -14.46 -11.73
N TRP A 156 -7.81 -13.88 -12.23
CA TRP A 156 -7.08 -14.39 -13.40
C TRP A 156 -6.51 -15.79 -13.19
N GLU A 157 -6.05 -16.09 -11.97
CA GLU A 157 -5.61 -17.44 -11.59
C GLU A 157 -6.74 -18.45 -11.63
N GLN A 158 -7.96 -18.03 -11.29
CA GLN A 158 -9.17 -18.84 -11.37
C GLN A 158 -9.78 -18.90 -12.78
N HIS A 159 -9.07 -18.38 -13.79
CA HIS A 159 -9.54 -18.29 -15.18
C HIS A 159 -10.80 -17.43 -15.34
N GLN A 160 -11.05 -16.51 -14.41
CA GLN A 160 -12.14 -15.56 -14.47
C GLN A 160 -11.66 -14.27 -15.15
N GLN A 161 -12.55 -13.66 -15.94
CA GLN A 161 -12.35 -12.32 -16.49
C GLN A 161 -13.02 -11.30 -15.58
N VAL A 162 -12.36 -10.18 -15.38
CA VAL A 162 -12.77 -9.10 -14.49
C VAL A 162 -13.38 -7.97 -15.30
N VAL A 163 -12.81 -7.64 -16.46
CA VAL A 163 -13.30 -6.59 -17.35
C VAL A 163 -13.95 -7.25 -18.56
N ALA A 164 -15.26 -7.05 -18.69
CA ALA A 164 -15.99 -7.56 -19.85
C ALA A 164 -15.44 -6.93 -21.15
N ASP A 165 -15.24 -7.77 -22.17
CA ASP A 165 -14.81 -7.40 -23.52
C ASP A 165 -13.43 -6.71 -23.64
N ASP A 166 -12.56 -6.83 -22.63
CA ASP A 166 -11.17 -6.34 -22.74
C ASP A 166 -10.26 -7.37 -23.42
N ALA A 167 -9.84 -7.06 -24.64
CA ALA A 167 -8.91 -7.89 -25.41
C ALA A 167 -7.49 -7.91 -24.84
N ASP A 168 -7.11 -6.89 -24.06
CA ASP A 168 -5.79 -6.83 -23.43
C ASP A 168 -5.73 -7.65 -22.14
N GLU A 169 -6.83 -7.77 -21.41
CA GLU A 169 -6.92 -8.64 -20.23
C GLU A 169 -6.59 -10.10 -20.55
N VAL A 170 -7.04 -10.60 -21.71
CA VAL A 170 -6.88 -12.02 -22.11
C VAL A 170 -5.41 -12.46 -22.11
N TRP A 171 -4.53 -11.66 -22.71
CA TRP A 171 -3.11 -11.99 -22.79
C TRP A 171 -2.37 -11.67 -21.48
N GLN A 172 -2.75 -10.59 -20.80
CA GLN A 172 -2.17 -10.23 -19.49
C GLN A 172 -2.44 -11.33 -18.45
N ALA A 173 -3.69 -11.79 -18.35
CA ALA A 173 -4.09 -12.87 -17.46
C ALA A 173 -3.37 -14.19 -17.79
N HIS A 174 -3.14 -14.47 -19.06
CA HIS A 174 -2.39 -15.65 -19.48
C HIS A 174 -0.92 -15.58 -19.04
N ILE A 175 -0.24 -14.45 -19.28
CA ILE A 175 1.15 -14.25 -18.80
C ILE A 175 1.21 -14.35 -17.28
N TRP A 176 0.25 -13.74 -16.56
CA TRP A 176 0.17 -13.84 -15.11
C TRP A 176 0.09 -15.30 -14.63
N ARG A 177 -0.79 -16.11 -15.24
CA ARG A 177 -0.89 -17.54 -14.91
C ARG A 177 0.41 -18.31 -15.15
N LEU A 178 1.16 -18.00 -16.21
CA LEU A 178 2.46 -18.61 -16.46
C LEU A 178 3.48 -18.24 -15.37
N LEU A 179 3.54 -16.96 -14.98
CA LEU A 179 4.42 -16.47 -13.92
C LEU A 179 4.12 -17.10 -12.56
N VAL A 180 2.85 -17.29 -12.23
CA VAL A 180 2.39 -17.91 -10.97
C VAL A 180 2.57 -19.42 -10.99
N SER A 181 2.41 -20.08 -12.15
CA SER A 181 2.66 -21.52 -12.27
C SER A 181 4.12 -21.88 -11.99
N ASP A 182 5.05 -21.02 -12.38
CA ASP A 182 6.48 -21.16 -12.10
C ASP A 182 6.81 -20.77 -10.64
N THR A 183 6.16 -19.74 -10.11
CA THR A 183 6.35 -19.31 -8.71
C THR A 183 5.03 -18.91 -8.05
N PRO A 184 4.40 -19.81 -7.28
CA PRO A 184 3.04 -19.61 -6.77
C PRO A 184 2.94 -18.57 -5.62
N ALA A 185 4.05 -18.27 -4.96
CA ALA A 185 4.11 -17.39 -3.80
C ALA A 185 4.29 -15.90 -4.20
N HIS A 186 3.23 -15.28 -4.74
CA HIS A 186 3.19 -13.85 -5.03
C HIS A 186 2.70 -13.01 -3.82
N PRO A 187 3.04 -11.71 -3.75
CA PRO A 187 2.73 -10.86 -2.60
C PRO A 187 1.26 -10.87 -2.16
N ALA A 188 0.30 -10.82 -3.10
CA ALA A 188 -1.12 -10.79 -2.76
C ALA A 188 -1.59 -12.08 -2.06
N ARG A 189 -1.19 -13.27 -2.55
CA ARG A 189 -1.52 -14.55 -1.89
C ARG A 189 -0.80 -14.70 -0.54
N LEU A 190 0.47 -14.30 -0.47
CA LEU A 190 1.22 -14.31 0.79
C LEU A 190 0.57 -13.39 1.83
N HIS A 191 0.00 -12.27 1.39
CA HIS A 191 -0.75 -11.38 2.25
C HIS A 191 -2.02 -12.03 2.81
N GLU A 192 -2.86 -12.65 1.98
CA GLU A 192 -4.05 -13.38 2.44
C GLU A 192 -3.69 -14.50 3.42
N GLN A 193 -2.63 -15.27 3.11
CA GLN A 193 -2.14 -16.33 3.99
C GLN A 193 -1.62 -15.78 5.32
N MET A 194 -0.89 -14.68 5.29
CA MET A 194 -0.38 -14.02 6.50
C MET A 194 -1.53 -13.50 7.36
N VAL A 195 -2.49 -12.79 6.79
CA VAL A 195 -3.67 -12.29 7.53
C VAL A 195 -4.44 -13.45 8.16
N THR A 196 -4.63 -14.55 7.42
CA THR A 196 -5.27 -15.77 7.94
C THR A 196 -4.45 -16.38 9.09
N ALA A 197 -3.13 -16.48 8.94
CA ALA A 197 -2.24 -17.01 9.98
C ALA A 197 -2.22 -16.13 11.25
N LEU A 198 -2.42 -14.82 11.11
CA LEU A 198 -2.51 -13.88 12.23
C LEU A 198 -3.84 -13.95 12.99
N GLN A 199 -4.89 -14.60 12.45
CA GLN A 199 -6.14 -14.81 13.21
C GLN A 199 -5.96 -15.84 14.34
N GLN A 200 -5.09 -16.83 14.14
CA GLN A 200 -4.75 -17.86 15.13
C GLN A 200 -3.24 -18.15 15.13
N PRO A 201 -2.41 -17.21 15.58
CA PRO A 201 -0.97 -17.35 15.51
C PRO A 201 -0.46 -18.37 16.52
N SER A 202 0.59 -19.09 16.15
CA SER A 202 1.32 -19.93 17.10
C SER A 202 2.15 -19.09 18.07
N GLU A 203 2.53 -19.66 19.22
CA GLU A 203 3.37 -18.96 20.22
C GLU A 203 4.72 -18.51 19.63
N ALA A 204 5.28 -19.27 18.69
CA ALA A 204 6.51 -18.92 18.00
C ALA A 204 6.35 -17.65 17.14
N VAL A 205 5.21 -17.52 16.45
CA VAL A 205 4.88 -16.33 15.65
C VAL A 205 4.73 -15.11 16.55
N ILE A 206 3.98 -15.23 17.65
CA ILE A 206 3.78 -14.11 18.60
C ILE A 206 5.14 -13.60 19.13
N LYS A 207 6.09 -14.50 19.41
CA LYS A 207 7.44 -14.13 19.87
C LYS A 207 8.30 -13.49 18.78
N ALA A 208 8.04 -13.78 17.51
CA ALA A 208 8.79 -13.23 16.38
C ALA A 208 8.30 -11.83 15.98
N LEU A 209 7.05 -11.48 16.30
CA LEU A 209 6.48 -10.17 16.00
C LEU A 209 7.10 -9.08 16.89
N PRO A 210 7.26 -7.84 16.36
CA PRO A 210 7.63 -6.71 17.18
C PRO A 210 6.54 -6.44 18.22
N LYS A 211 6.92 -6.01 19.42
CA LYS A 211 5.96 -5.68 20.48
C LYS A 211 5.15 -4.42 20.16
N ARG A 212 5.75 -3.51 19.39
CA ARG A 212 5.16 -2.23 18.99
C ARG A 212 5.58 -1.86 17.58
N ILE A 213 4.66 -1.26 16.85
CA ILE A 213 4.90 -0.66 15.54
C ILE A 213 4.36 0.76 15.54
N ILE A 214 5.14 1.67 14.98
CA ILE A 214 4.77 3.08 14.87
C ILE A 214 4.70 3.42 13.38
N LEU A 215 3.61 4.05 12.96
CA LEU A 215 3.43 4.60 11.62
C LEU A 215 3.40 6.10 11.74
N PHE A 216 4.32 6.79 11.07
CA PHE A 216 4.48 8.23 11.25
C PHE A 216 4.24 9.01 9.96
N ALA A 217 3.24 9.89 10.00
CA ALA A 217 2.91 10.85 8.94
C ALA A 217 2.71 10.21 7.56
N ILE A 218 2.07 9.04 7.53
CA ILE A 218 1.69 8.34 6.29
C ILE A 218 0.43 9.01 5.73
N ASN A 219 0.50 9.44 4.47
CA ASN A 219 -0.57 10.18 3.80
C ASN A 219 -1.44 9.28 2.92
N THR A 220 -0.92 8.12 2.51
CA THR A 220 -1.66 7.14 1.71
C THR A 220 -1.34 5.72 2.16
N MET A 221 -2.36 4.87 2.23
CA MET A 221 -2.19 3.43 2.49
C MET A 221 -2.98 2.62 1.47
N ALA A 222 -2.37 1.54 0.99
CA ALA A 222 -3.09 0.56 0.20
C ALA A 222 -4.09 -0.20 1.10
N PRO A 223 -5.30 -0.55 0.61
CA PRO A 223 -6.29 -1.28 1.41
C PRO A 223 -5.75 -2.58 2.03
N GLN A 224 -4.88 -3.30 1.31
CA GLN A 224 -4.19 -4.48 1.82
C GLN A 224 -3.37 -4.15 3.07
N PHE A 225 -2.60 -3.05 3.04
CA PHE A 225 -1.78 -2.67 4.18
C PHE A 225 -2.63 -2.33 5.41
N VAL A 226 -3.78 -1.68 5.21
CA VAL A 226 -4.74 -1.42 6.29
C VAL A 226 -5.28 -2.72 6.89
N ALA A 227 -5.71 -3.67 6.05
CA ALA A 227 -6.19 -4.98 6.51
C ALA A 227 -5.10 -5.77 7.28
N PHE A 228 -3.84 -5.66 6.86
CA PHE A 228 -2.72 -6.22 7.59
C PHE A 228 -2.50 -5.57 8.96
N LEU A 229 -2.55 -4.24 9.04
CA LEU A 229 -2.41 -3.53 10.32
C LEU A 229 -3.53 -3.91 11.29
N ASP A 230 -4.76 -4.03 10.81
CA ASP A 230 -5.91 -4.45 11.62
C ASP A 230 -5.72 -5.86 12.18
N ALA A 231 -5.33 -6.83 11.34
CA ALA A 231 -5.02 -8.20 11.78
C ALA A 231 -3.86 -8.24 12.78
N LEU A 232 -2.83 -7.42 12.55
CA LEU A 232 -1.64 -7.34 13.40
C LEU A 232 -1.92 -6.65 14.74
N ALA A 233 -2.83 -5.67 14.77
CA ALA A 233 -3.20 -4.90 15.95
C ALA A 233 -3.85 -5.75 17.03
N GLN A 234 -4.24 -6.99 16.77
CA GLN A 234 -4.70 -7.93 17.80
C GLN A 234 -3.56 -8.42 18.70
N TRP A 235 -2.33 -8.44 18.20
CA TRP A 235 -1.15 -9.04 18.86
C TRP A 235 -0.04 -8.03 19.16
N VAL A 236 -0.03 -6.92 18.42
CA VAL A 236 0.98 -5.88 18.50
C VAL A 236 0.32 -4.55 18.83
N ASP A 237 1.03 -3.69 19.57
CA ASP A 237 0.61 -2.31 19.77
C ASP A 237 0.97 -1.47 18.55
N VAL A 238 -0.06 -1.03 17.82
CA VAL A 238 0.08 -0.27 16.58
C VAL A 238 -0.29 1.18 16.88
N HIS A 239 0.65 2.10 16.67
CA HIS A 239 0.44 3.54 16.85
C HIS A 239 0.52 4.24 15.50
N LEU A 240 -0.59 4.84 15.07
CA LEU A 240 -0.68 5.53 13.78
C LEU A 240 -0.77 7.03 14.02
N PHE A 241 0.30 7.75 13.70
CA PHE A 241 0.39 9.21 13.74
C PHE A 241 -0.04 9.77 12.39
N HIS A 242 -1.26 10.26 12.34
CA HIS A 242 -1.91 10.71 11.11
C HIS A 242 -1.97 12.24 11.06
N LEU A 243 -1.40 12.82 10.00
CA LEU A 243 -1.52 14.24 9.75
C LEU A 243 -2.91 14.51 9.14
N ASN A 244 -3.82 15.03 9.96
CA ASN A 244 -5.19 15.34 9.59
C ASN A 244 -5.38 16.86 9.49
N PRO A 245 -5.76 17.41 8.32
CA PRO A 245 -5.90 18.84 8.15
C PRO A 245 -7.09 19.45 8.90
N CYS A 246 -8.05 18.65 9.37
CA CYS A 246 -9.26 19.13 10.02
C CYS A 246 -9.71 18.21 11.16
N VAL A 247 -10.25 18.81 12.23
CA VAL A 247 -10.87 18.06 13.34
C VAL A 247 -12.20 17.44 12.92
N ASN A 248 -12.97 18.15 12.09
CA ASN A 248 -14.30 17.70 11.67
C ASN A 248 -14.21 16.55 10.68
N TYR A 249 -15.22 15.68 10.67
CA TYR A 249 -15.33 14.62 9.67
C TYR A 249 -15.48 15.24 8.27
N TRP A 250 -14.54 14.93 7.39
CA TRP A 250 -14.48 15.49 6.03
C TRP A 250 -14.45 14.42 4.92
N GLY A 251 -14.68 13.16 5.30
CA GLY A 251 -14.70 11.98 4.44
C GLY A 251 -15.71 12.03 3.28
N ASN A 252 -16.77 12.83 3.44
CA ASN A 252 -17.86 12.99 2.47
C ASN A 252 -17.75 14.29 1.64
N LEU A 253 -16.68 15.09 1.79
CA LEU A 253 -16.53 16.32 1.02
C LEU A 253 -16.37 16.00 -0.48
N ALA A 254 -17.39 16.30 -1.28
CA ALA A 254 -17.35 16.12 -2.73
C ALA A 254 -16.52 17.22 -3.41
N SER A 255 -15.64 16.85 -4.34
CA SER A 255 -14.92 17.80 -5.18
C SER A 255 -15.86 18.55 -6.13
N ARG A 256 -15.43 19.70 -6.68
CA ARG A 256 -16.25 20.48 -7.63
C ARG A 256 -16.69 19.66 -8.86
N GLY A 257 -15.84 18.75 -9.32
CA GLY A 257 -16.16 17.86 -10.45
C GLY A 257 -17.19 16.79 -10.10
N GLU A 258 -17.09 16.20 -8.90
CA GLU A 258 -18.07 15.24 -8.37
C GLU A 258 -19.43 15.92 -8.14
N GLN A 259 -19.43 17.14 -7.59
CA GLN A 259 -20.63 17.96 -7.44
C GLN A 259 -21.26 18.27 -8.81
N ALA A 260 -20.49 18.71 -9.79
CA ALA A 260 -21.00 18.98 -11.15
C ALA A 260 -21.59 17.74 -11.84
N ARG A 261 -21.20 16.52 -11.43
CA ARG A 261 -21.82 15.27 -11.87
C ARG A 261 -23.12 15.00 -11.13
N MET A 262 -23.14 15.09 -9.80
CA MET A 262 -24.36 14.94 -8.99
C MET A 262 -25.44 15.96 -9.39
N LEU A 263 -25.04 17.19 -9.70
CA LEU A 263 -25.91 18.28 -10.14
C LEU A 263 -26.56 18.01 -11.51
N ARG A 264 -25.87 17.28 -12.41
CA ARG A 264 -26.47 16.83 -13.67
C ARG A 264 -27.52 15.75 -13.46
N GLU A 265 -27.41 14.97 -12.39
CA GLU A 265 -28.30 13.85 -12.08
C GLU A 265 -29.51 14.27 -11.21
N GLN A 266 -29.37 15.28 -10.34
CA GLN A 266 -30.39 15.63 -9.32
C GLN A 266 -31.05 17.02 -9.48
N GLY A 267 -30.59 17.85 -10.41
CA GLY A 267 -31.15 19.19 -10.66
C GLY A 267 -30.78 20.25 -9.62
N ILE A 268 -31.04 21.52 -9.98
CA ILE A 268 -30.52 22.76 -9.32
C ILE A 268 -30.84 22.87 -7.82
N THR A 269 -31.89 22.18 -7.33
CA THR A 269 -32.36 22.27 -5.94
C THR A 269 -31.38 21.75 -4.89
N ALA A 270 -30.53 20.77 -5.21
CA ALA A 270 -29.53 20.26 -4.27
C ALA A 270 -28.32 21.21 -4.07
N TRP A 271 -28.14 22.18 -4.97
CA TRP A 271 -26.98 23.10 -4.96
C TRP A 271 -27.08 24.20 -3.90
N LEU A 272 -28.30 24.63 -3.58
CA LEU A 272 -28.55 25.76 -2.68
C LEU A 272 -28.42 25.39 -1.19
N GLU A 273 -28.50 24.11 -0.85
CA GLU A 273 -28.52 23.64 0.55
C GLU A 273 -27.15 23.19 1.08
N GLN A 274 -26.14 23.00 0.22
CA GLN A 274 -24.80 22.57 0.65
C GLN A 274 -23.81 23.73 0.71
N ALA A 275 -23.69 24.34 1.88
CA ALA A 275 -22.50 25.12 2.20
C ALA A 275 -21.30 24.17 2.33
N GLN A 276 -20.34 24.25 1.39
CA GLN A 276 -19.05 23.59 1.59
C GLN A 276 -18.25 24.37 2.65
N GLU A 277 -17.93 23.71 3.77
CA GLU A 277 -17.14 24.33 4.84
C GLU A 277 -15.70 24.66 4.39
N ASN A 278 -15.11 23.93 3.42
CA ASN A 278 -13.81 24.28 2.83
C ASN A 278 -13.61 23.74 1.39
N PRO A 279 -13.63 24.60 0.35
CA PRO A 279 -13.49 24.17 -1.04
C PRO A 279 -12.07 23.73 -1.42
N LEU A 280 -11.04 24.19 -0.71
CA LEU A 280 -9.66 23.77 -0.99
C LEU A 280 -9.46 22.32 -0.57
N LEU A 281 -9.92 21.97 0.63
CA LEU A 281 -9.86 20.60 1.15
C LEU A 281 -10.66 19.64 0.25
N ALA A 282 -11.84 20.04 -0.22
CA ALA A 282 -12.66 19.21 -1.11
C ALA A 282 -11.98 18.89 -2.46
N ASN A 283 -11.18 19.81 -3.00
CA ASN A 283 -10.55 19.62 -4.31
C ASN A 283 -9.13 19.03 -4.23
N LEU A 284 -8.36 19.37 -3.19
CA LEU A 284 -6.97 18.95 -3.05
C LEU A 284 -6.79 17.78 -2.08
N GLY A 285 -7.77 17.51 -1.22
CA GLY A 285 -7.67 16.53 -0.15
C GLY A 285 -8.04 15.09 -0.55
N ARG A 286 -8.26 14.79 -1.82
CA ARG A 286 -8.80 13.48 -2.25
C ARG A 286 -8.02 12.29 -1.70
N GLN A 287 -6.70 12.30 -1.78
CA GLN A 287 -5.86 11.20 -1.27
C GLN A 287 -5.98 11.05 0.25
N GLY A 288 -5.95 12.17 0.99
CA GLY A 288 -6.15 12.16 2.44
C GLY A 288 -7.55 11.73 2.84
N ARG A 289 -8.58 12.07 2.05
CA ARG A 289 -9.97 11.67 2.24
C ARG A 289 -10.12 10.16 2.18
N ASP A 290 -9.49 9.53 1.19
CA ASP A 290 -9.54 8.09 0.99
C ASP A 290 -8.87 7.35 2.17
N LEU A 291 -7.71 7.83 2.63
CA LEU A 291 -7.05 7.30 3.83
C LEU A 291 -7.91 7.51 5.09
N PHE A 292 -8.43 8.72 5.28
CA PHE A 292 -9.26 9.07 6.43
C PHE A 292 -10.50 8.18 6.53
N ASN A 293 -11.15 7.91 5.40
CA ASN A 293 -12.29 6.99 5.35
C ASN A 293 -11.89 5.56 5.77
N GLN A 294 -10.78 5.05 5.23
CA GLN A 294 -10.27 3.73 5.62
C GLN A 294 -9.95 3.65 7.12
N LEU A 295 -9.37 4.71 7.71
CA LEU A 295 -9.04 4.74 9.13
C LEU A 295 -10.27 4.83 10.03
N THR A 296 -11.32 5.53 9.57
CA THR A 296 -12.58 5.66 10.32
C THR A 296 -13.32 4.32 10.42
N GLU A 297 -13.13 3.41 9.46
CA GLU A 297 -13.71 2.07 9.48
C GLU A 297 -13.05 1.12 10.50
N LEU A 298 -11.83 1.44 10.95
CA LEU A 298 -11.08 0.61 11.90
C LEU A 298 -11.52 0.85 13.34
N GLN A 299 -11.56 -0.23 14.14
CA GLN A 299 -11.72 -0.10 15.58
C GLN A 299 -10.42 0.40 16.21
N SER A 300 -10.35 1.71 16.46
CA SER A 300 -9.16 2.36 17.00
C SER A 300 -9.48 3.20 18.23
N TYR A 301 -8.48 3.36 19.11
CA TYR A 301 -8.51 4.32 20.21
C TYR A 301 -7.86 5.63 19.75
N GLU A 302 -8.57 6.76 19.84
CA GLU A 302 -8.08 8.03 19.31
C GLU A 302 -7.51 8.95 20.40
N ILE A 303 -6.32 9.51 20.14
CA ILE A 303 -5.69 10.56 20.96
C ILE A 303 -5.40 11.75 20.05
N SER A 304 -6.36 12.66 19.97
CA SER A 304 -6.33 13.88 19.15
C SER A 304 -5.41 14.96 19.73
N ALA A 305 -4.60 15.61 18.88
CA ALA A 305 -3.80 16.78 19.25
C ALA A 305 -3.88 17.86 18.17
N PHE A 306 -4.92 18.68 18.24
CA PHE A 306 -5.15 19.79 17.32
C PHE A 306 -4.95 21.12 18.03
N ASP A 307 -4.39 22.10 17.32
CA ASP A 307 -4.51 23.48 17.75
C ASP A 307 -5.97 23.92 17.69
N LEU A 308 -6.41 24.64 18.72
CA LEU A 308 -7.64 25.42 18.63
C LEU A 308 -7.44 26.51 17.57
N PRO A 309 -8.47 26.82 16.76
CA PRO A 309 -8.41 27.98 15.87
C PRO A 309 -8.07 29.22 16.71
N ALA A 310 -7.22 30.10 16.16
CA ALA A 310 -6.93 31.37 16.81
C ALA A 310 -8.26 32.08 17.11
N PRO A 311 -8.46 32.61 18.33
CA PRO A 311 -9.68 33.36 18.62
C PRO A 311 -9.81 34.52 17.62
N GLU A 312 -11.01 34.66 17.05
CA GLU A 312 -11.38 35.74 16.14
C GLU A 312 -11.22 37.14 16.76
#